data_AF-A0A0J8QYY6-F1
#
_entry.id   AF-A0A0J8QYY6-F1
#
_cell.length_a   1.000
_cell.length_b   1.000
_cell.length_c   1.000
_cell.angle_alpha   90.00
_cell.angle_beta   90.00
_cell.angle_gamma   90.00
#
_symmetry.space_group_name_H-M   'P 1'
#
loop_
_entity.id
_entity.type
_entity.pdbx_description
1 polymer ?
#
loop_
_entity_poly.entity_id
_entity_poly.type
_entity_poly.pdbx_seq_one_letter_code
_entity_poly.pdbx_strand_id
1 'polypeptide(L)'
;MEKIEGKDGDSRSSMKIRNLINKTDNSKLQALDPETLEPGPCSSAHAKSDPVTGDVYNFNLEFGRDPTYRIFRVSASTGQTSILATLHAAAAYIHSFCLTENYVILCVWNSFHVAGGLKVLWTRNIVDALSYDSTRPARWYVIDRRPPDEGGRGLVAVYESDAFFCFHTANSYEQPSSSGKGKDIVADLIIYNNINCLTHFYLENLMSTASSASPKPAHLSYTTRLTRFRLPCVPAAESMDIKSPSRAVIEFQTDPDEIFELPTLNPHYVTHPHRYIYGVRHTNNSTFFDGLVKYDTVTHRITGWNEHGQSASEAIFIPRKSEDGAEEYDEDDGVLLSVVLNGNTNKSYLLVLDAKTMTEVARADTNGAIGFGFHGTHVPDIGGKGLDF
;
A
#
# COMPACT_ATOMS: atom_id res chain seq x y z
N MET A 1 17.43 1.72 14.68
CA MET A 1 17.54 1.85 16.14
C MET A 1 18.64 0.91 16.57
N GLU A 2 19.88 1.40 16.64
CA GLU A 2 20.99 0.75 17.33
C GLU A 2 22.00 1.85 17.64
N LYS A 3 22.44 1.95 18.89
CA LYS A 3 23.47 2.88 19.34
C LYS A 3 24.63 2.01 19.79
N ILE A 4 25.72 2.00 19.04
CA ILE A 4 26.96 1.31 19.43
C ILE A 4 27.78 2.32 20.24
N GLU A 5 27.80 2.15 21.55
CA GLU A 5 28.86 2.68 22.41
C GLU A 5 29.43 1.50 23.19
N GLY A 6 30.67 1.12 22.85
CA GLY A 6 31.40 0.10 23.57
C GLY A 6 32.07 0.67 24.82
N LYS A 7 31.89 0.01 25.96
CA LYS A 7 32.99 -0.41 26.84
C LYS A 7 32.48 -1.39 27.91
N ASP A 8 33.07 -2.58 27.85
CA ASP A 8 33.36 -3.57 28.89
C ASP A 8 32.32 -3.90 29.97
N GLY A 9 31.94 -5.19 30.01
CA GLY A 9 31.50 -5.85 31.23
C GLY A 9 30.20 -6.64 31.09
N ASP A 10 30.32 -7.87 30.60
CA ASP A 10 29.46 -9.03 30.86
C ASP A 10 28.04 -8.76 31.41
N SER A 11 27.04 -8.75 30.54
CA SER A 11 25.68 -9.18 30.93
C SER A 11 24.91 -9.68 29.70
N ARG A 12 24.59 -10.97 29.69
CA ARG A 12 23.45 -11.50 28.93
C ARG A 12 22.16 -10.93 29.54
N SER A 13 21.87 -9.67 29.26
CA SER A 13 20.53 -9.12 29.43
C SER A 13 19.69 -9.68 28.29
N SER A 14 18.81 -10.64 28.61
CA SER A 14 17.75 -11.06 27.70
C SER A 14 16.89 -9.82 27.40
N MET A 15 17.09 -9.22 26.22
CA MET A 15 16.17 -8.22 25.68
C MET A 15 14.78 -8.86 25.63
N LYS A 16 13.91 -8.48 26.57
CA LYS A 16 12.48 -8.78 26.47
C LYS A 16 11.95 -8.01 25.27
N ILE A 17 11.64 -8.72 24.19
CA ILE A 17 10.81 -8.24 23.08
C ILE A 17 9.56 -7.63 23.73
N ARG A 18 9.40 -6.31 23.64
CA ARG A 18 8.29 -5.63 24.32
C ARG A 18 6.98 -5.75 23.57
N ASN A 19 7.01 -5.83 22.24
CA ASN A 19 5.87 -6.16 21.37
C ASN A 19 6.39 -6.71 20.03
N LEU A 20 5.74 -7.74 19.50
CA LEU A 20 5.87 -8.15 18.10
C LEU A 20 4.73 -7.46 17.35
N ILE A 21 5.04 -6.44 16.54
CA ILE A 21 4.02 -5.72 15.78
C ILE A 21 3.98 -6.32 14.37
N ASN A 22 2.85 -6.90 13.99
CA ASN A 22 2.63 -7.42 12.64
C ASN A 22 1.95 -6.33 11.78
N LYS A 23 2.39 -6.18 10.54
CA LYS A 23 1.73 -5.30 9.57
C LYS A 23 0.62 -6.08 8.88
N THR A 24 -0.61 -5.91 9.35
CA THR A 24 -1.79 -6.67 8.91
C THR A 24 -3.01 -5.82 9.17
N ASP A 25 -4.08 -5.85 8.36
CA ASP A 25 -5.28 -5.05 8.67
C ASP A 25 -6.08 -5.59 9.85
N ASN A 26 -5.77 -6.82 10.28
CA ASN A 26 -6.47 -7.44 11.37
C ASN A 26 -5.88 -6.95 12.69
N SER A 27 -6.63 -6.09 13.36
CA SER A 27 -6.21 -5.48 14.62
C SER A 27 -5.91 -6.49 15.74
N LYS A 28 -6.47 -7.71 15.68
CA LYS A 28 -6.14 -8.83 16.60
C LYS A 28 -4.75 -9.43 16.36
N LEU A 29 -4.18 -9.21 15.18
CA LEU A 29 -2.90 -9.74 14.74
C LEU A 29 -1.82 -8.66 14.68
N GLN A 30 -2.18 -7.37 14.72
CA GLN A 30 -1.24 -6.24 14.66
C GLN A 30 -0.39 -6.11 15.92
N ALA A 31 -1.02 -6.17 17.09
CA ALA A 31 -0.38 -6.26 18.38
C ALA A 31 -1.36 -6.96 19.32
N LEU A 32 -0.87 -7.95 20.06
CA LEU A 32 -1.56 -8.42 21.25
C LEU A 32 -0.90 -7.70 22.41
N ASP A 33 -1.70 -7.07 23.25
CA ASP A 33 -1.20 -6.71 24.58
C ASP A 33 -0.66 -7.99 25.23
N PRO A 34 0.62 -8.03 25.64
CA PRO A 34 1.24 -9.27 26.09
C PRO A 34 0.68 -9.79 27.42
N GLU A 35 -0.11 -8.99 28.15
CA GLU A 35 -0.76 -9.36 29.41
C GLU A 35 -2.26 -9.60 29.24
N THR A 36 -2.97 -8.75 28.49
CA THR A 36 -4.43 -8.85 28.33
C THR A 36 -4.86 -9.62 27.07
N LEU A 37 -3.94 -9.80 26.12
CA LEU A 37 -4.20 -10.38 24.79
C LEU A 37 -5.32 -9.64 24.02
N GLU A 38 -5.59 -8.38 24.38
CA GLU A 38 -6.61 -7.58 23.71
C GLU A 38 -6.10 -7.11 22.33
N PRO A 39 -6.98 -7.09 21.31
CA PRO A 39 -6.65 -6.55 20.00
C PRO A 39 -6.33 -5.05 20.05
N GLY A 40 -5.34 -4.62 19.27
CA GLY A 40 -5.16 -3.19 18.98
C GLY A 40 -6.35 -2.60 18.20
N PRO A 41 -6.41 -1.27 18.03
CA PRO A 41 -7.39 -0.63 17.16
C PRO A 41 -7.10 -0.95 15.68
N CYS A 42 -8.14 -0.94 14.83
CA CYS A 42 -7.99 -1.21 13.39
C CYS A 42 -7.07 -0.15 12.76
N SER A 43 -6.06 -0.56 11.98
CA SER A 43 -5.18 0.35 11.24
C SER A 43 -4.83 -0.26 9.89
N SER A 44 -4.23 0.54 9.00
CA SER A 44 -3.77 0.03 7.70
C SER A 44 -2.59 -0.93 7.88
N ALA A 45 -2.57 -2.02 7.10
CA ALA A 45 -1.39 -2.89 6.97
C ALA A 45 -0.18 -2.14 6.37
N HIS A 46 -0.43 -1.16 5.50
CA HIS A 46 0.57 -0.35 4.81
C HIS A 46 0.88 0.95 5.55
N ALA A 47 1.48 0.83 6.75
CA ALA A 47 2.15 1.97 7.36
C ALA A 47 3.25 2.48 6.43
N LYS A 48 3.25 3.79 6.13
CA LYS A 48 4.23 4.40 5.21
C LYS A 48 5.34 5.08 5.98
N SER A 49 6.58 4.81 5.57
CA SER A 49 7.77 5.44 6.14
C SER A 49 8.23 6.60 5.26
N ASP A 50 8.62 7.71 5.88
CA ASP A 50 9.27 8.80 5.17
C ASP A 50 10.68 8.39 4.71
N PRO A 51 11.01 8.47 3.41
CA PRO A 51 12.32 8.05 2.92
C PRO A 51 13.48 8.86 3.49
N VAL A 52 13.24 10.10 3.95
CA VAL A 52 14.28 10.99 4.48
C VAL A 52 14.50 10.79 5.98
N THR A 53 13.46 10.93 6.79
CA THR A 53 13.58 10.85 8.26
C THR A 53 13.46 9.43 8.79
N GLY A 54 12.82 8.54 8.02
CA GLY A 54 12.39 7.22 8.45
C GLY A 54 11.18 7.22 9.37
N ASP A 55 10.55 8.37 9.64
CA ASP A 55 9.35 8.47 10.44
C ASP A 55 8.21 7.65 9.84
N VAL A 56 7.40 7.03 10.70
CA VAL A 56 6.33 6.13 10.25
C VAL A 56 4.98 6.81 10.43
N TYR A 57 4.15 6.76 9.40
CA TYR A 57 2.80 7.29 9.38
C TYR A 57 1.80 6.14 9.30
N ASN A 58 0.68 6.28 10.01
CA ASN A 58 -0.48 5.41 9.87
C ASN A 58 -1.71 6.12 10.45
N PHE A 59 -2.85 5.44 10.51
CA PHE A 59 -4.03 5.86 11.24
C PHE A 59 -4.55 4.74 12.12
N ASN A 60 -5.37 5.06 13.11
CA ASN A 60 -6.26 4.08 13.73
C ASN A 60 -7.72 4.43 13.46
N LEU A 61 -8.57 3.41 13.38
CA LEU A 61 -10.02 3.51 13.27
C LEU A 61 -10.64 2.97 14.55
N GLU A 62 -11.34 3.86 15.25
CA GLU A 62 -12.21 3.51 16.36
C GLU A 62 -13.65 3.37 15.86
N PHE A 63 -14.22 2.18 16.04
CA PHE A 63 -15.62 1.91 15.73
C PHE A 63 -16.55 2.54 16.79
N GLY A 64 -17.74 2.92 16.37
CA GLY A 64 -18.73 3.49 17.29
C GLY A 64 -19.89 4.14 16.55
N ARG A 65 -20.74 4.84 17.31
CA ARG A 65 -21.83 5.65 16.74
C ARG A 65 -21.31 6.73 15.79
N ASP A 66 -20.13 7.26 16.10
CA ASP A 66 -19.42 8.26 15.31
C ASP A 66 -17.98 7.80 15.11
N PRO A 67 -17.72 6.97 14.06
CA PRO A 67 -16.41 6.37 13.89
C PRO A 67 -15.32 7.41 13.70
N THR A 68 -14.20 7.19 14.37
CA THR A 68 -13.13 8.18 14.50
C THR A 68 -11.84 7.63 13.93
N TYR A 69 -11.24 8.35 12.98
CA TYR A 69 -9.91 8.09 12.46
C TYR A 69 -8.91 9.01 13.14
N ARG A 70 -7.83 8.47 13.71
CA ARG A 70 -6.70 9.28 14.22
C ARG A 70 -5.47 9.01 13.39
N ILE A 71 -5.05 10.01 12.62
CA ILE A 71 -3.86 9.96 11.78
C ILE A 71 -2.69 10.33 12.66
N PHE A 72 -1.62 9.54 12.65
CA PHE A 72 -0.47 9.71 13.53
C PHE A 72 0.85 9.55 12.81
N ARG A 73 1.89 10.14 13.40
CA ARG A 73 3.31 9.95 13.09
C ARG A 73 3.98 9.30 14.29
N VAL A 74 4.87 8.34 14.05
CA VAL A 74 5.84 7.84 15.03
C VAL A 74 7.21 8.32 14.57
N SER A 75 7.87 9.15 15.38
CA SER A 75 9.21 9.60 15.03
C SER A 75 10.21 8.45 15.10
N ALA A 76 10.99 8.25 14.05
CA ALA A 76 12.04 7.24 14.01
C ALA A 76 13.22 7.57 14.92
N SER A 77 13.42 8.86 15.23
CA SER A 77 14.53 9.34 16.05
C SER A 77 14.24 9.22 17.55
N THR A 78 13.00 9.49 17.98
CA THR A 78 12.61 9.51 19.39
C THR A 78 11.68 8.37 19.80
N GLY A 79 11.01 7.73 18.85
CA GLY A 79 9.92 6.77 19.11
C GLY A 79 8.62 7.42 19.58
N GLN A 80 8.53 8.75 19.61
CA GLN A 80 7.34 9.46 20.06
C GLN A 80 6.22 9.41 19.02
N THR A 81 5.01 9.12 19.47
CA THR A 81 3.80 9.17 18.64
C THR A 81 3.09 10.50 18.80
N SER A 82 2.78 11.17 17.69
CA SER A 82 2.01 12.41 17.64
C SER A 82 0.77 12.25 16.76
N ILE A 83 -0.39 12.70 17.25
CA ILE A 83 -1.62 12.74 16.46
C ILE A 83 -1.58 13.97 15.56
N LEU A 84 -1.68 13.76 14.25
CA LEU A 84 -1.67 14.79 13.22
C LEU A 84 -3.08 15.36 12.99
N ALA A 85 -4.09 14.48 12.97
CA ALA A 85 -5.49 14.86 12.84
C ALA A 85 -6.43 13.79 13.42
N THR A 86 -7.59 14.24 13.90
CA THR A 86 -8.72 13.39 14.29
C THR A 86 -9.89 13.69 13.37
N LEU A 87 -10.40 12.68 12.67
CA LEU A 87 -11.45 12.81 11.67
C LEU A 87 -12.66 11.95 12.04
N HIS A 88 -13.86 12.50 11.83
CA HIS A 88 -15.12 11.79 12.01
C HIS A 88 -15.67 11.43 10.64
N ALA A 89 -15.69 10.14 10.31
CA ALA A 89 -16.08 9.65 8.99
C ALA A 89 -16.67 8.25 9.10
N ALA A 90 -17.38 7.80 8.07
CA ALA A 90 -17.91 6.44 8.07
C ALA A 90 -16.79 5.40 8.22
N ALA A 91 -17.01 4.41 9.08
CA ALA A 91 -16.09 3.28 9.22
C ALA A 91 -16.03 2.51 7.91
N ALA A 92 -14.85 2.46 7.30
CA ALA A 92 -14.57 1.77 6.05
C ALA A 92 -13.31 0.92 6.20
N TYR A 93 -13.22 -0.13 5.40
CA TYR A 93 -12.04 -0.96 5.30
C TYR A 93 -10.99 -0.28 4.42
N ILE A 94 -10.00 0.33 5.06
CA ILE A 94 -8.94 1.12 4.42
C ILE A 94 -7.60 0.38 4.61
N HIS A 95 -7.11 -0.24 3.54
CA HIS A 95 -5.91 -1.08 3.55
C HIS A 95 -4.60 -0.28 3.43
N SER A 96 -4.61 0.85 2.71
CA SER A 96 -3.46 1.74 2.55
C SER A 96 -3.89 3.22 2.49
N PHE A 97 -2.93 4.13 2.44
CA PHE A 97 -3.17 5.58 2.34
C PHE A 97 -2.00 6.23 1.59
N CYS A 98 -2.15 7.48 1.15
CA CYS A 98 -1.13 8.17 0.36
C CYS A 98 -0.19 9.01 1.26
N LEU A 99 1.08 9.08 0.91
CA LEU A 99 2.09 9.91 1.57
C LEU A 99 2.84 10.74 0.53
N THR A 100 2.99 12.03 0.80
CA THR A 100 3.78 12.98 -0.01
C THR A 100 4.87 13.60 0.85
N GLU A 101 5.68 14.48 0.26
CA GLU A 101 6.71 15.22 0.99
C GLU A 101 6.13 16.00 2.20
N ASN A 102 4.92 16.56 2.07
CA ASN A 102 4.34 17.44 3.09
C ASN A 102 3.01 16.95 3.67
N TYR A 103 2.36 15.97 3.06
CA TYR A 103 1.02 15.55 3.44
C TYR A 103 0.85 14.04 3.60
N VAL A 104 0.04 13.66 4.59
CA VAL A 104 -0.63 12.36 4.66
C VAL A 104 -2.02 12.53 4.04
N ILE A 105 -2.41 11.62 3.14
CA ILE A 105 -3.72 11.67 2.50
C ILE A 105 -4.47 10.37 2.77
N LEU A 106 -5.53 10.48 3.58
CA LEU A 106 -6.44 9.38 3.87
C LEU A 106 -7.65 9.46 2.96
N CYS A 107 -7.86 8.45 2.09
CA CYS A 107 -9.08 8.33 1.32
C CYS A 107 -10.02 7.30 1.99
N VAL A 108 -11.18 7.75 2.44
CA VAL A 108 -12.27 6.88 2.88
C VAL A 108 -13.07 6.47 1.65
N TRP A 109 -12.66 5.35 1.03
CA TRP A 109 -13.33 4.73 -0.10
C TRP A 109 -14.48 3.81 0.34
N ASN A 110 -15.24 3.28 -0.63
CA ASN A 110 -16.63 2.88 -0.42
C ASN A 110 -16.83 1.45 0.10
N SER A 111 -15.92 0.95 0.95
CA SER A 111 -15.96 -0.37 1.60
C SER A 111 -16.42 -0.25 3.06
N PHE A 112 -17.68 0.13 3.28
CA PHE A 112 -18.15 0.50 4.62
C PHE A 112 -18.44 -0.72 5.51
N HIS A 113 -18.09 -0.62 6.79
CA HIS A 113 -18.48 -1.60 7.80
C HIS A 113 -19.98 -1.43 8.15
N VAL A 114 -20.76 -2.49 7.94
CA VAL A 114 -22.20 -2.49 8.20
C VAL A 114 -22.47 -2.28 9.70
N ALA A 115 -23.47 -1.44 10.00
CA ALA A 115 -23.85 -1.05 11.35
C ALA A 115 -22.66 -0.50 12.18
N GLY A 116 -21.75 0.23 11.54
CA GLY A 116 -20.61 0.85 12.21
C GLY A 116 -19.61 -0.15 12.81
N GLY A 117 -19.53 -1.36 12.25
CA GLY A 117 -18.64 -2.43 12.73
C GLY A 117 -19.32 -3.48 13.61
N LEU A 118 -20.55 -3.25 14.09
CA LEU A 118 -21.25 -4.22 14.95
C LEU A 118 -21.47 -5.57 14.26
N LYS A 119 -21.66 -5.56 12.93
CA LYS A 119 -21.80 -6.79 12.15
C LYS A 119 -20.58 -7.71 12.23
N VAL A 120 -19.37 -7.17 12.41
CA VAL A 120 -18.13 -7.95 12.58
C VAL A 120 -18.22 -8.85 13.82
N LEU A 121 -18.84 -8.38 14.91
CA LEU A 121 -19.00 -9.18 16.13
C LEU A 121 -20.01 -10.32 15.92
N TRP A 122 -21.04 -10.12 15.09
CA TRP A 122 -22.06 -11.12 14.78
C TRP A 122 -21.58 -12.16 13.77
N THR A 123 -21.01 -11.74 12.64
CA THR A 123 -20.52 -12.65 11.60
C THR A 123 -19.21 -13.32 12.00
N ARG A 124 -18.45 -12.72 12.92
CA ARG A 124 -17.07 -13.09 13.24
C ARG A 124 -16.16 -13.10 12.00
N ASN A 125 -16.55 -12.35 10.97
CA ASN A 125 -15.87 -12.24 9.68
C ASN A 125 -15.94 -10.78 9.21
N ILE A 126 -14.79 -10.17 8.98
CA ILE A 126 -14.68 -8.76 8.55
C ILE A 126 -15.27 -8.59 7.15
N VAL A 127 -14.93 -9.47 6.20
CA VAL A 127 -15.41 -9.41 4.81
C VAL A 127 -16.93 -9.49 4.75
N ASP A 128 -17.54 -10.42 5.49
CA ASP A 128 -19.01 -10.56 5.55
C ASP A 128 -19.70 -9.34 6.21
N ALA A 129 -18.93 -8.54 6.94
CA ALA A 129 -19.40 -7.32 7.60
C ALA A 129 -19.19 -6.05 6.77
N LEU A 130 -18.65 -6.16 5.54
CA LEU A 130 -18.50 -5.04 4.62
C LEU A 130 -19.71 -4.90 3.69
N SER A 131 -19.92 -3.68 3.22
CA SER A 131 -20.86 -3.35 2.16
C SER A 131 -20.26 -2.29 1.24
N TYR A 132 -20.37 -2.50 -0.05
CA TYR A 132 -20.04 -1.50 -1.05
C TYR A 132 -21.23 -0.61 -1.34
N ASP A 133 -21.03 0.71 -1.32
CA ASP A 133 -22.07 1.69 -1.62
C ASP A 133 -21.57 2.69 -2.66
N SER A 134 -21.96 2.47 -3.92
CA SER A 134 -21.58 3.33 -5.05
C SER A 134 -22.30 4.67 -5.09
N THR A 135 -23.32 4.87 -4.26
CA THR A 135 -24.13 6.11 -4.25
C THR A 135 -23.46 7.24 -3.46
N ARG A 136 -22.48 6.89 -2.62
CA ARG A 136 -21.73 7.83 -1.78
C ARG A 136 -20.41 8.20 -2.47
N PRO A 137 -19.91 9.44 -2.32
CA PRO A 137 -18.57 9.77 -2.80
C PRO A 137 -17.51 9.10 -1.93
N ALA A 138 -16.37 8.76 -2.53
CA ALA A 138 -15.14 8.51 -1.79
C ALA A 138 -14.60 9.86 -1.29
N ARG A 139 -14.15 9.93 -0.04
CA ARG A 139 -13.73 11.19 0.58
C ARG A 139 -12.25 11.18 0.94
N TRP A 140 -11.53 12.18 0.44
CA TRP A 140 -10.10 12.36 0.60
C TRP A 140 -9.83 13.45 1.62
N TYR A 141 -9.03 13.15 2.63
CA TYR A 141 -8.59 14.08 3.65
C TYR A 141 -7.11 14.33 3.46
N VAL A 142 -6.70 15.58 3.33
CA VAL A 142 -5.28 15.98 3.20
C VAL A 142 -4.84 16.57 4.53
N ILE A 143 -3.86 15.95 5.16
CA ILE A 143 -3.38 16.27 6.50
C ILE A 143 -1.91 16.72 6.39
N ASP A 144 -1.57 17.86 6.99
CA ASP A 144 -0.17 18.28 7.14
C ASP A 144 0.58 17.23 7.96
N ARG A 145 1.68 16.69 7.41
CA ARG A 145 2.36 15.56 8.02
C ARG A 145 3.22 15.93 9.23
N ARG A 146 3.39 17.22 9.51
CA ARG A 146 4.12 17.71 10.69
C ARG A 146 3.22 17.63 11.94
N PRO A 147 3.75 17.25 13.10
CA PRO A 147 3.05 17.33 14.37
C PRO A 147 2.65 18.77 14.75
N PRO A 148 1.62 18.95 15.59
CA PRO A 148 1.19 20.27 16.05
C PRO A 148 2.31 21.08 16.74
N ASP A 149 3.17 20.42 17.52
CA ASP A 149 4.31 21.03 18.20
C ASP A 149 5.46 21.45 17.25
N GLU A 150 5.44 20.95 16.01
CA GLU A 150 6.34 21.36 14.92
C GLU A 150 5.65 22.32 13.92
N GLY A 151 4.52 22.92 14.29
CA GLY A 151 3.75 23.83 13.43
C GLY A 151 2.88 23.12 12.39
N GLY A 152 2.51 21.87 12.66
CA GLY A 152 1.56 21.09 11.87
C GLY A 152 0.16 21.69 11.87
N ARG A 153 -0.42 21.84 10.67
CA ARG A 153 -1.74 22.46 10.47
C ARG A 153 -2.92 21.50 10.67
N GLY A 154 -2.67 20.21 10.88
CA GLY A 154 -3.71 19.19 10.92
C GLY A 154 -4.40 19.01 9.56
N LEU A 155 -5.72 18.91 9.53
CA LEU A 155 -6.50 18.77 8.29
C LEU A 155 -6.48 20.08 7.49
N VAL A 156 -5.94 20.04 6.26
CA VAL A 156 -5.77 21.24 5.41
C VAL A 156 -6.73 21.30 4.22
N ALA A 157 -7.24 20.16 3.76
CA ALA A 157 -8.20 20.12 2.65
C ALA A 157 -9.02 18.82 2.66
N VAL A 158 -10.21 18.87 2.06
CA VAL A 158 -11.09 17.72 1.84
C VAL A 158 -11.51 17.70 0.38
N TYR A 159 -11.48 16.52 -0.23
CA TYR A 159 -11.96 16.29 -1.59
C TYR A 159 -12.95 15.12 -1.65
N GLU A 160 -13.74 15.08 -2.70
CA GLU A 160 -14.60 13.96 -3.05
C GLU A 160 -14.30 13.47 -4.48
N SER A 161 -14.46 12.17 -4.71
CA SER A 161 -14.43 11.55 -6.05
C SER A 161 -15.60 10.59 -6.19
N ASP A 162 -15.74 9.99 -7.39
CA ASP A 162 -16.65 8.87 -7.57
C ASP A 162 -16.25 7.68 -6.69
N ALA A 163 -17.23 6.80 -6.45
CA ALA A 163 -17.05 5.63 -5.60
C ALA A 163 -16.08 4.62 -6.23
N PHE A 164 -15.21 4.08 -5.40
CA PHE A 164 -14.33 2.97 -5.74
C PHE A 164 -13.97 2.18 -4.48
N PHE A 165 -13.27 1.08 -4.66
CA PHE A 165 -12.56 0.36 -3.60
C PHE A 165 -11.07 0.28 -3.95
N CYS A 166 -10.19 0.23 -2.96
CA CYS A 166 -8.75 0.17 -3.17
C CYS A 166 -8.11 -0.68 -2.07
N PHE A 167 -7.17 -1.54 -2.45
CA PHE A 167 -6.21 -2.10 -1.50
C PHE A 167 -4.98 -1.20 -1.45
N HIS A 168 -4.27 -1.08 -2.57
CA HIS A 168 -2.93 -0.50 -2.60
C HIS A 168 -2.87 0.84 -3.33
N THR A 169 -2.31 1.83 -2.63
CA THR A 169 -1.81 3.08 -3.19
C THR A 169 -0.41 2.81 -3.74
N ALA A 170 -0.14 3.17 -4.99
CA ALA A 170 1.16 2.97 -5.63
C ALA A 170 2.16 4.06 -5.20
N ASN A 171 1.83 5.32 -5.46
CA ASN A 171 2.63 6.47 -5.02
C ASN A 171 1.78 7.74 -4.99
N SER A 172 2.29 8.77 -4.31
CA SER A 172 1.73 10.11 -4.39
C SER A 172 2.80 11.16 -4.25
N TYR A 173 2.67 12.27 -4.97
CA TYR A 173 3.63 13.37 -4.94
C TYR A 173 2.94 14.71 -5.13
N GLU A 174 3.69 15.79 -4.85
CA GLU A 174 3.21 17.16 -5.01
C GLU A 174 3.80 17.79 -6.27
N GLN A 175 3.04 18.65 -6.93
CA GLN A 175 3.50 19.48 -8.03
C GLN A 175 2.91 20.90 -7.94
N PRO A 176 3.53 21.92 -8.56
CA PRO A 176 2.95 23.25 -8.62
C PRO A 176 1.54 23.22 -9.22
N SER A 177 0.58 23.91 -8.58
CA SER A 177 -0.79 23.93 -9.08
C SER A 177 -0.89 24.67 -10.42
N SER A 178 -1.65 24.12 -11.36
CA SER A 178 -1.96 24.78 -12.63
C SER A 178 -2.74 26.10 -12.46
N SER A 179 -3.41 26.28 -11.31
CA SER A 179 -4.08 27.52 -10.93
C SER A 179 -3.12 28.65 -10.51
N GLY A 180 -1.83 28.33 -10.32
CA GLY A 180 -0.82 29.24 -9.79
C GLY A 180 -0.88 29.47 -8.28
N LYS A 181 -1.80 28.80 -7.56
CA LYS A 181 -1.94 28.91 -6.10
C LYS A 181 -1.80 27.55 -5.43
N GLY A 182 -0.87 27.43 -4.48
CA GLY A 182 -0.65 26.20 -3.73
C GLY A 182 -0.01 25.09 -4.58
N LYS A 183 -0.28 23.84 -4.20
CA LYS A 183 0.23 22.65 -4.89
C LYS A 183 -0.93 21.74 -5.29
N ASP A 184 -0.78 21.01 -6.38
CA ASP A 184 -1.65 19.88 -6.68
C ASP A 184 -0.99 18.61 -6.09
N ILE A 185 -1.79 17.71 -5.53
CA ILE A 185 -1.34 16.36 -5.19
C ILE A 185 -1.73 15.42 -6.32
N VAL A 186 -0.78 14.61 -6.79
CA VAL A 186 -0.99 13.49 -7.70
C VAL A 186 -0.93 12.21 -6.89
N ALA A 187 -1.88 11.31 -7.07
CA ALA A 187 -1.96 10.03 -6.36
C ALA A 187 -2.32 8.91 -7.32
N ASP A 188 -1.45 7.90 -7.41
CA ASP A 188 -1.65 6.70 -8.23
C ASP A 188 -2.12 5.54 -7.35
N LEU A 189 -3.28 4.97 -7.67
CA LEU A 189 -3.94 3.91 -6.90
C LEU A 189 -4.34 2.75 -7.79
N ILE A 190 -4.36 1.54 -7.24
CA ILE A 190 -5.03 0.40 -7.87
C ILE A 190 -6.47 0.33 -7.36
N ILE A 191 -7.41 0.75 -8.21
CA ILE A 191 -8.83 0.84 -7.84
C ILE A 191 -9.67 -0.29 -8.43
N TYR A 192 -10.69 -0.65 -7.69
CA TYR A 192 -11.73 -1.60 -8.03
C TYR A 192 -13.07 -0.87 -8.13
N ASN A 193 -13.92 -1.32 -9.06
CA ASN A 193 -15.27 -0.78 -9.24
C ASN A 193 -16.29 -1.30 -8.20
N ASN A 194 -15.92 -2.31 -7.41
CA ASN A 194 -16.71 -2.91 -6.33
C ASN A 194 -15.79 -3.72 -5.39
N ILE A 195 -16.35 -4.48 -4.44
CA ILE A 195 -15.61 -5.31 -3.47
C ILE A 195 -15.64 -6.82 -3.76
N ASN A 196 -16.09 -7.26 -4.94
CA ASN A 196 -16.21 -8.69 -5.28
C ASN A 196 -14.86 -9.41 -5.30
N CYS A 197 -13.76 -8.68 -5.44
CA CYS A 197 -12.41 -9.21 -5.33
C CYS A 197 -12.16 -9.89 -3.98
N LEU A 198 -12.75 -9.41 -2.88
CA LEU A 198 -12.62 -10.02 -1.55
C LEU A 198 -13.14 -11.46 -1.52
N THR A 199 -14.26 -11.73 -2.20
CA THR A 199 -14.82 -13.07 -2.33
C THR A 199 -14.08 -13.90 -3.38
N HIS A 200 -13.60 -13.26 -4.45
CA HIS A 200 -12.81 -13.92 -5.48
C HIS A 200 -11.54 -14.58 -4.91
N PHE A 201 -10.91 -13.97 -3.92
CA PHE A 201 -9.73 -14.52 -3.25
C PHE A 201 -10.02 -15.62 -2.21
N TYR A 202 -11.24 -16.12 -2.10
CA TYR A 202 -11.53 -17.30 -1.25
C TYR A 202 -10.80 -18.54 -1.80
N LEU A 203 -10.26 -19.36 -0.90
CA LEU A 203 -9.47 -20.54 -1.26
C LEU A 203 -10.21 -21.52 -2.18
N GLU A 204 -11.53 -21.67 -2.01
CA GLU A 204 -12.35 -22.51 -2.88
C GLU A 204 -12.39 -22.02 -4.34
N ASN A 205 -12.28 -20.71 -4.56
CA ASN A 205 -12.22 -20.10 -5.88
C ASN A 205 -10.81 -20.22 -6.45
N LEU A 206 -9.79 -19.92 -5.64
CA LEU A 206 -8.38 -19.95 -6.05
C LEU A 206 -7.90 -21.36 -6.39
N MET A 207 -8.32 -22.37 -5.62
CA MET A 207 -7.89 -23.76 -5.78
C MET A 207 -8.89 -24.62 -6.56
N SER A 208 -9.88 -24.01 -7.21
CA SER A 208 -10.91 -24.76 -7.91
C SER A 208 -10.32 -25.53 -9.11
N THR A 209 -10.45 -26.86 -9.07
CA THR A 209 -10.06 -27.74 -10.19
C THR A 209 -11.25 -28.16 -11.05
N ALA A 210 -12.42 -27.55 -10.82
CA ALA A 210 -13.62 -27.85 -11.60
C ALA A 210 -13.42 -27.40 -13.05
N SER A 211 -14.01 -28.12 -14.02
CA SER A 211 -13.96 -27.70 -15.43
C SER A 211 -14.70 -26.37 -15.68
N SER A 212 -15.55 -25.96 -14.76
CA SER A 212 -16.24 -24.66 -14.74
C SER A 212 -15.46 -23.57 -14.00
N ALA A 213 -14.31 -23.89 -13.39
CA ALA A 213 -13.47 -22.90 -12.74
C ALA A 213 -13.05 -21.85 -13.78
N SER A 214 -13.21 -20.58 -13.42
CA SER A 214 -12.88 -19.46 -14.29
C SER A 214 -11.98 -18.50 -13.52
N PRO A 215 -10.92 -17.97 -14.15
CA PRO A 215 -10.17 -16.83 -13.66
C PRO A 215 -11.04 -15.59 -13.37
N LYS A 216 -12.19 -15.48 -14.02
CA LYS A 216 -13.16 -14.39 -13.84
C LYS A 216 -14.58 -14.95 -13.86
N PRO A 217 -15.06 -15.52 -12.75
CA PRO A 217 -16.41 -16.03 -12.70
C PRO A 217 -17.38 -14.84 -12.74
N ALA A 218 -18.37 -14.87 -13.64
CA ALA A 218 -19.24 -13.72 -13.91
C ALA A 218 -19.97 -13.18 -12.66
N HIS A 219 -20.29 -14.06 -11.70
CA HIS A 219 -20.96 -13.68 -10.45
C HIS A 219 -20.04 -12.96 -9.45
N LEU A 220 -18.71 -13.02 -9.62
CA LEU A 220 -17.72 -12.27 -8.84
C LEU A 220 -16.99 -11.23 -9.72
N SER A 221 -17.67 -10.72 -10.76
CA SER A 221 -17.04 -9.78 -11.68
C SER A 221 -16.66 -8.47 -10.98
N TYR A 222 -15.42 -8.03 -11.21
CA TYR A 222 -14.88 -6.74 -10.84
C TYR A 222 -13.86 -6.31 -11.91
N THR A 223 -13.58 -5.01 -12.00
CA THR A 223 -12.49 -4.47 -12.82
C THR A 223 -11.48 -3.81 -11.92
N THR A 224 -10.20 -4.08 -12.15
CA THR A 224 -9.09 -3.32 -11.56
C THR A 224 -8.44 -2.41 -12.57
N ARG A 225 -7.97 -1.26 -12.10
CA ARG A 225 -7.29 -0.26 -12.92
C ARG A 225 -6.26 0.49 -12.09
N LEU A 226 -5.15 0.85 -12.72
CA LEU A 226 -4.32 1.92 -12.21
C LEU A 226 -5.03 3.24 -12.54
N THR A 227 -5.29 4.05 -11.52
CA THR A 227 -5.93 5.36 -11.65
C THR A 227 -5.08 6.43 -11.00
N ARG A 228 -4.76 7.46 -11.80
CA ARG A 228 -4.10 8.69 -11.36
C ARG A 228 -5.15 9.72 -10.98
N PHE A 229 -5.25 10.02 -9.70
CA PHE A 229 -6.04 11.12 -9.18
C PHE A 229 -5.19 12.39 -9.05
N ARG A 230 -5.84 13.53 -9.26
CA ARG A 230 -5.31 14.85 -8.97
C ARG A 230 -6.21 15.58 -7.98
N LEU A 231 -5.64 16.02 -6.87
CA LEU A 231 -6.29 16.84 -5.86
C LEU A 231 -5.76 18.28 -6.03
N PRO A 232 -6.52 19.16 -6.72
CA PRO A 232 -6.00 20.47 -7.12
C PRO A 232 -6.00 21.48 -5.97
N CYS A 233 -5.09 22.45 -6.04
CA CYS A 233 -5.11 23.66 -5.22
C CYS A 233 -5.07 23.42 -3.69
N VAL A 234 -4.25 22.47 -3.23
CA VAL A 234 -4.05 22.24 -1.79
C VAL A 234 -3.48 23.52 -1.15
N PRO A 235 -4.13 24.07 -0.11
CA PRO A 235 -3.74 25.36 0.47
C PRO A 235 -2.34 25.35 1.11
N ALA A 236 -1.53 26.35 0.77
CA ALA A 236 -0.20 26.56 1.37
C ALA A 236 -0.22 27.37 2.68
N ALA A 237 -1.28 28.15 2.95
CA ALA A 237 -1.38 29.04 4.11
C ALA A 237 -2.39 28.54 5.15
N GLU A 238 -2.34 29.10 6.36
CA GLU A 238 -3.26 28.82 7.46
C GLU A 238 -4.66 29.36 7.16
N SER A 239 -5.67 28.54 7.48
CA SER A 239 -7.07 28.94 7.59
C SER A 239 -7.76 29.36 6.28
N MET A 240 -8.31 28.36 5.59
CA MET A 240 -9.68 28.52 5.12
C MET A 240 -10.55 27.56 5.93
N ASP A 241 -11.69 28.05 6.43
CA ASP A 241 -12.77 27.16 6.84
C ASP A 241 -12.99 26.16 5.70
N ILE A 242 -12.82 24.86 5.98
CA ILE A 242 -13.17 23.80 5.04
C ILE A 242 -14.70 23.79 4.95
N LYS A 243 -15.26 24.69 4.14
CA LYS A 243 -16.71 24.88 4.01
C LYS A 243 -17.37 23.71 3.26
N SER A 244 -16.67 23.17 2.27
CA SER A 244 -17.16 22.09 1.42
C SER A 244 -16.00 21.31 0.78
N PRO A 245 -16.16 19.98 0.55
CA PRO A 245 -15.19 19.20 -0.21
C PRO A 245 -15.00 19.75 -1.63
N SER A 246 -13.75 19.82 -2.09
CA SER A 246 -13.41 20.04 -3.50
C SER A 246 -13.51 18.73 -4.28
N ARG A 247 -13.28 18.74 -5.60
CA ARG A 247 -13.31 17.51 -6.42
C ARG A 247 -11.89 16.98 -6.63
N ALA A 248 -11.65 15.71 -6.30
CA ALA A 248 -10.51 14.96 -6.79
C ALA A 248 -10.84 14.47 -8.21
N VAL A 249 -9.95 14.77 -9.16
CA VAL A 249 -10.18 14.54 -10.58
C VAL A 249 -9.36 13.34 -11.04
N ILE A 250 -9.97 12.45 -11.83
CA ILE A 250 -9.22 11.40 -12.52
C ILE A 250 -8.48 12.04 -13.69
N GLU A 251 -7.16 12.03 -13.62
CA GLU A 251 -6.28 12.52 -14.68
C GLU A 251 -6.04 11.45 -15.73
N PHE A 252 -5.84 10.22 -15.27
CA PHE A 252 -5.61 9.07 -16.13
C PHE A 252 -6.14 7.81 -15.47
N GLN A 253 -6.58 6.85 -16.29
CA GLN A 253 -7.02 5.54 -15.83
C GLN A 253 -6.76 4.51 -16.93
N THR A 254 -6.09 3.40 -16.59
CA THR A 254 -5.84 2.29 -17.53
C THR A 254 -7.14 1.65 -18.00
N ASP A 255 -7.09 0.91 -19.10
CA ASP A 255 -8.21 0.09 -19.55
C ASP A 255 -8.63 -0.94 -18.48
N PRO A 256 -9.91 -1.32 -18.43
CA PRO A 256 -10.33 -2.36 -17.51
C PRO A 256 -9.61 -3.64 -17.89
N ASP A 257 -9.16 -4.39 -16.88
CA ASP A 257 -8.49 -5.67 -17.05
C ASP A 257 -7.02 -5.64 -17.48
N GLU A 258 -6.38 -4.48 -17.50
CA GLU A 258 -4.92 -4.36 -17.31
C GLU A 258 -4.59 -4.62 -15.83
N ILE A 259 -4.95 -5.83 -15.37
CA ILE A 259 -4.96 -6.20 -13.96
C ILE A 259 -3.53 -6.36 -13.50
N PHE A 260 -3.11 -5.44 -12.65
CA PHE A 260 -2.02 -5.68 -11.74
C PHE A 260 -2.35 -5.17 -10.34
N GLU A 261 -1.66 -5.74 -9.37
CA GLU A 261 -1.81 -5.46 -7.95
C GLU A 261 -0.43 -5.54 -7.28
N LEU A 262 -0.38 -5.32 -5.96
CA LEU A 262 0.84 -5.27 -5.16
C LEU A 262 1.87 -4.31 -5.80
N PRO A 263 1.48 -3.03 -6.01
CA PRO A 263 2.31 -2.08 -6.71
C PRO A 263 3.57 -1.76 -5.90
N THR A 264 4.72 -1.81 -6.58
CA THR A 264 6.01 -1.35 -6.06
C THR A 264 6.66 -0.41 -7.06
N LEU A 265 7.72 0.29 -6.65
CA LEU A 265 8.47 1.21 -7.49
C LEU A 265 9.91 1.36 -6.96
N ASN A 266 10.74 2.12 -7.67
CA ASN A 266 12.07 2.43 -7.16
C ASN A 266 11.98 3.26 -5.87
N PRO A 267 12.48 2.77 -4.72
CA PRO A 267 12.31 3.43 -3.42
C PRO A 267 12.80 4.89 -3.38
N HIS A 268 13.73 5.30 -4.24
CA HIS A 268 14.19 6.69 -4.34
C HIS A 268 13.11 7.67 -4.84
N TYR A 269 12.02 7.15 -5.41
CA TYR A 269 10.93 7.92 -5.99
C TYR A 269 9.66 7.92 -5.13
N VAL A 270 9.69 7.29 -3.95
CA VAL A 270 8.61 7.39 -2.97
C VAL A 270 8.43 8.86 -2.59
N THR A 271 7.19 9.35 -2.62
CA THR A 271 6.83 10.77 -2.43
C THR A 271 7.24 11.75 -3.54
N HIS A 272 7.88 11.27 -4.62
CA HIS A 272 8.35 12.07 -5.75
C HIS A 272 7.66 11.67 -7.08
N PRO A 273 7.68 12.55 -8.11
CA PRO A 273 7.23 12.19 -9.45
C PRO A 273 7.98 10.96 -9.96
N HIS A 274 7.26 9.96 -10.47
CA HIS A 274 7.81 8.67 -10.88
C HIS A 274 7.24 8.27 -12.24
N ARG A 275 7.98 7.42 -12.96
CA ARG A 275 7.63 6.91 -14.28
C ARG A 275 7.26 5.43 -14.25
N TYR A 276 7.85 4.61 -13.39
CA TYR A 276 7.69 3.17 -13.45
C TYR A 276 7.01 2.61 -12.21
N ILE A 277 5.98 1.81 -12.44
CA ILE A 277 5.30 1.02 -11.41
C ILE A 277 5.45 -0.45 -11.77
N TYR A 278 5.82 -1.27 -10.80
CA TYR A 278 5.90 -2.72 -10.93
C TYR A 278 4.77 -3.37 -10.13
N GLY A 279 4.38 -4.59 -10.45
CA GLY A 279 3.37 -5.31 -9.70
C GLY A 279 3.16 -6.73 -10.19
N VAL A 280 2.32 -7.48 -9.47
CA VAL A 280 1.85 -8.79 -9.93
C VAL A 280 0.78 -8.62 -10.99
N ARG A 281 0.79 -9.46 -12.02
CA ARG A 281 -0.14 -9.40 -13.15
C ARG A 281 -1.07 -10.59 -13.13
N HIS A 282 -2.30 -10.39 -13.60
CA HIS A 282 -3.24 -11.46 -13.91
C HIS A 282 -3.52 -11.51 -15.41
N THR A 283 -2.90 -12.45 -16.12
CA THR A 283 -3.05 -12.64 -17.58
C THR A 283 -4.29 -13.44 -17.97
N ASN A 284 -5.12 -13.81 -16.98
CA ASN A 284 -6.32 -14.65 -17.12
C ASN A 284 -6.02 -16.10 -17.57
N ASN A 285 -4.78 -16.57 -17.41
CA ASN A 285 -4.40 -17.96 -17.66
C ASN A 285 -4.41 -18.82 -16.38
N SER A 286 -4.65 -18.20 -15.23
CA SER A 286 -4.70 -18.81 -13.90
C SER A 286 -5.87 -18.21 -13.10
N THR A 287 -6.29 -18.86 -12.02
CA THR A 287 -7.24 -18.33 -11.02
C THR A 287 -6.57 -17.37 -10.03
N PHE A 288 -5.26 -17.17 -10.15
CA PHE A 288 -4.46 -16.28 -9.32
C PHE A 288 -3.41 -15.55 -10.16
N PHE A 289 -2.64 -14.64 -9.57
CA PHE A 289 -1.59 -13.92 -10.28
C PHE A 289 -0.59 -14.88 -10.92
N ASP A 290 -0.26 -14.64 -12.19
CA ASP A 290 0.49 -15.55 -13.07
C ASP A 290 1.63 -14.85 -13.83
N GLY A 291 1.97 -13.63 -13.40
CA GLY A 291 3.08 -12.89 -13.96
C GLY A 291 3.42 -11.64 -13.18
N LEU A 292 4.34 -10.88 -13.74
CA LEU A 292 4.78 -9.58 -13.27
C LEU A 292 4.61 -8.54 -14.37
N VAL A 293 4.42 -7.29 -13.97
CA VAL A 293 4.28 -6.16 -14.88
C VAL A 293 5.23 -5.03 -14.49
N LYS A 294 5.66 -4.31 -15.50
CA LYS A 294 6.19 -2.95 -15.46
C LYS A 294 5.27 -2.05 -16.27
N TYR A 295 4.78 -1.00 -15.65
CA TYR A 295 3.94 0.02 -16.24
C TYR A 295 4.70 1.34 -16.34
N ASP A 296 4.75 1.92 -17.54
CA ASP A 296 5.31 3.25 -17.80
C ASP A 296 4.20 4.30 -17.73
N THR A 297 4.18 5.15 -16.70
CA THR A 297 3.13 6.15 -16.46
C THR A 297 3.13 7.31 -17.44
N VAL A 298 4.17 7.45 -18.28
CA VAL A 298 4.29 8.48 -19.31
C VAL A 298 3.84 7.95 -20.67
N THR A 299 4.31 6.77 -21.06
CA THR A 299 3.98 6.17 -22.37
C THR A 299 2.78 5.24 -22.33
N HIS A 300 2.30 4.91 -21.13
CA HIS A 300 1.25 3.93 -20.84
C HIS A 300 1.56 2.52 -21.38
N ARG A 301 2.86 2.23 -21.61
CA ARG A 301 3.29 0.91 -22.08
C ARG A 301 3.40 -0.06 -20.93
N ILE A 302 2.93 -1.27 -21.19
CA ILE A 302 3.06 -2.43 -20.32
C ILE A 302 4.13 -3.36 -20.87
N THR A 303 5.12 -3.68 -20.05
CA THR A 303 6.08 -4.77 -20.29
C THR A 303 5.88 -5.79 -19.16
N GLY A 304 5.97 -7.08 -19.44
CA GLY A 304 5.71 -8.08 -18.42
C GLY A 304 6.53 -9.34 -18.57
N TRP A 305 6.52 -10.12 -17.50
CA TRP A 305 7.09 -11.45 -17.41
C TRP A 305 6.00 -12.43 -16.98
N ASN A 306 5.94 -13.60 -17.59
CA ASN A 306 5.07 -14.70 -17.16
C ASN A 306 5.61 -16.02 -17.69
N GLU A 307 5.36 -17.10 -16.96
CA GLU A 307 5.74 -18.46 -17.33
C GLU A 307 4.57 -19.40 -17.09
N HIS A 308 4.32 -20.33 -18.02
CA HIS A 308 3.14 -21.19 -17.97
C HIS A 308 3.11 -22.06 -16.71
N GLY A 309 1.97 -22.06 -16.00
CA GLY A 309 1.77 -22.86 -14.78
C GLY A 309 2.56 -22.33 -13.58
N GLN A 310 2.96 -21.06 -13.60
CA GLN A 310 3.73 -20.44 -12.53
C GLN A 310 3.04 -19.17 -12.01
N SER A 311 3.24 -18.91 -10.73
CA SER A 311 2.65 -17.75 -10.04
C SER A 311 3.73 -16.99 -9.28
N ALA A 312 3.84 -15.69 -9.55
CA ALA A 312 4.81 -14.79 -8.93
C ALA A 312 4.21 -14.07 -7.72
N SER A 313 5.04 -13.81 -6.70
CA SER A 313 4.74 -12.89 -5.60
C SER A 313 5.01 -11.44 -5.99
N GLU A 314 4.72 -10.49 -5.09
CA GLU A 314 5.14 -9.09 -5.16
C GLU A 314 6.59 -8.96 -5.66
N ALA A 315 6.82 -7.99 -6.55
CA ALA A 315 8.12 -7.70 -7.15
C ALA A 315 8.83 -6.61 -6.36
N ILE A 316 9.86 -6.95 -5.60
CA ILE A 316 10.63 -5.98 -4.81
C ILE A 316 11.73 -5.36 -5.67
N PHE A 317 11.66 -4.05 -5.89
CA PHE A 317 12.68 -3.32 -6.64
C PHE A 317 13.94 -3.09 -5.80
N ILE A 318 15.10 -3.39 -6.37
CA ILE A 318 16.42 -3.12 -5.80
C ILE A 318 17.19 -2.22 -6.76
N PRO A 319 17.45 -0.94 -6.41
CA PRO A 319 18.22 -0.05 -7.26
C PRO A 319 19.66 -0.54 -7.41
N ARG A 320 20.26 -0.28 -8.58
CA ARG A 320 21.70 -0.42 -8.75
C ARG A 320 22.42 0.47 -7.74
N LYS A 321 23.46 -0.05 -7.08
CA LYS A 321 24.35 0.77 -6.24
C LYS A 321 25.26 1.60 -7.15
N SER A 322 25.41 2.89 -6.87
CA SER A 322 26.50 3.66 -7.47
C SER A 322 27.82 3.15 -6.91
N GLU A 323 28.66 2.55 -7.75
CA GLU A 323 30.00 2.12 -7.33
C GLU A 323 30.97 3.32 -7.25
N ASP A 324 30.69 4.40 -7.97
CA ASP A 324 31.64 5.53 -8.15
C ASP A 324 31.03 6.93 -7.88
N GLY A 325 29.92 7.03 -7.16
CA GLY A 325 29.28 8.33 -6.89
C GLY A 325 28.68 9.02 -8.14
N ALA A 326 28.48 8.27 -9.23
CA ALA A 326 27.71 8.74 -10.39
C ALA A 326 26.24 8.90 -10.00
N GLU A 327 25.69 10.10 -10.23
CA GLU A 327 24.39 10.55 -9.72
C GLU A 327 23.20 10.32 -10.67
N GLU A 328 23.38 9.70 -11.84
CA GLU A 328 22.29 9.50 -12.80
C GLU A 328 22.26 8.05 -13.29
N TYR A 329 21.44 7.24 -12.61
CA TYR A 329 20.89 6.02 -13.19
C TYR A 329 19.43 6.28 -13.55
N ASP A 330 18.96 5.64 -14.62
CA ASP A 330 17.53 5.67 -14.96
C ASP A 330 16.71 5.12 -13.79
N GLU A 331 15.47 5.61 -13.63
CA GLU A 331 14.56 5.19 -12.55
C GLU A 331 14.38 3.66 -12.46
N ASP A 332 14.46 2.95 -13.59
CA ASP A 332 14.35 1.50 -13.71
C ASP A 332 15.69 0.75 -13.76
N ASP A 333 16.82 1.40 -13.44
CA ASP A 333 18.12 0.73 -13.37
C ASP A 333 18.29 -0.01 -12.03
N GLY A 334 17.90 -1.27 -12.08
CA GLY A 334 17.92 -2.16 -10.94
C GLY A 334 17.40 -3.53 -11.32
N VAL A 335 17.11 -4.31 -10.29
CA VAL A 335 16.51 -5.64 -10.45
C VAL A 335 15.22 -5.74 -9.65
N LEU A 336 14.32 -6.62 -10.10
CA LEU A 336 13.16 -7.06 -9.32
C LEU A 336 13.44 -8.42 -8.72
N LEU A 337 13.12 -8.59 -7.44
CA LEU A 337 13.08 -9.88 -6.77
C LEU A 337 11.63 -10.33 -6.59
N SER A 338 11.33 -11.55 -6.99
CA SER A 338 10.00 -12.15 -6.77
C SER A 338 10.14 -13.64 -6.48
N VAL A 339 9.39 -14.16 -5.52
CA VAL A 339 9.32 -15.60 -5.26
C VAL A 339 8.26 -16.18 -6.19
N VAL A 340 8.66 -17.13 -7.02
CA VAL A 340 7.78 -17.78 -7.99
C VAL A 340 7.50 -19.21 -7.54
N LEU A 341 6.23 -19.59 -7.49
CA LEU A 341 5.81 -20.98 -7.36
C LEU A 341 5.68 -21.60 -8.76
N ASN A 342 6.49 -22.63 -9.04
CA ASN A 342 6.36 -23.43 -10.24
C ASN A 342 5.41 -24.61 -9.98
N GLY A 343 4.16 -24.47 -10.42
CA GLY A 343 3.11 -25.47 -10.23
C GLY A 343 3.38 -26.81 -10.93
N ASN A 344 4.23 -26.83 -11.97
CA ASN A 344 4.58 -28.07 -12.66
C ASN A 344 5.55 -28.94 -11.84
N THR A 345 6.37 -28.33 -10.99
CA THR A 345 7.38 -29.04 -10.19
C THR A 345 7.08 -29.04 -8.69
N ASN A 346 6.05 -28.28 -8.26
CA ASN A 346 5.72 -28.04 -6.85
C ASN A 346 6.90 -27.47 -6.03
N LYS A 347 7.74 -26.67 -6.69
CA LYS A 347 8.90 -26.00 -6.07
C LYS A 347 8.85 -24.51 -6.35
N SER A 348 9.40 -23.72 -5.43
CA SER A 348 9.56 -22.29 -5.62
C SER A 348 11.00 -21.93 -5.91
N TYR A 349 11.20 -20.77 -6.53
CA TYR A 349 12.51 -20.16 -6.73
C TYR A 349 12.41 -18.65 -6.54
N LEU A 350 13.53 -18.02 -6.17
CA LEU A 350 13.68 -16.57 -6.22
C LEU A 350 14.06 -16.18 -7.65
N LEU A 351 13.18 -15.47 -8.34
CA LEU A 351 13.39 -14.87 -9.64
C LEU A 351 14.10 -13.52 -9.49
N VAL A 352 15.10 -13.26 -10.33
CA VAL A 352 15.73 -11.96 -10.49
C VAL A 352 15.48 -11.47 -11.92
N LEU A 353 14.71 -10.39 -12.06
CA LEU A 353 14.48 -9.74 -13.35
C LEU A 353 15.29 -8.45 -13.46
N ASP A 354 15.83 -8.17 -14.64
CA ASP A 354 16.25 -6.81 -15.00
C ASP A 354 15.00 -5.91 -15.05
N ALA A 355 14.95 -4.88 -14.21
CA ALA A 355 13.76 -4.06 -14.02
C ALA A 355 13.46 -3.14 -15.22
N LYS A 356 14.43 -2.95 -16.12
CA LYS A 356 14.24 -2.19 -17.36
C LYS A 356 13.56 -3.03 -18.43
N THR A 357 14.04 -4.25 -18.64
CA THR A 357 13.67 -5.13 -19.75
C THR A 357 12.62 -6.19 -19.38
N MET A 358 12.39 -6.43 -18.08
CA MET A 358 11.57 -7.54 -17.56
C MET A 358 12.09 -8.93 -17.99
N THR A 359 13.39 -9.05 -18.27
CA THR A 359 14.03 -10.32 -18.63
C THR A 359 14.72 -10.95 -17.43
N GLU A 360 14.69 -12.27 -17.34
CA GLU A 360 15.36 -13.01 -16.26
C GLU A 360 16.88 -12.90 -16.39
N VAL A 361 17.54 -12.47 -15.31
CA VAL A 361 19.00 -12.38 -15.22
C VAL A 361 19.61 -13.39 -14.26
N ALA A 362 18.83 -13.89 -13.29
CA ALA A 362 19.24 -14.95 -12.39
C ALA A 362 18.03 -15.64 -11.74
N ARG A 363 18.29 -16.81 -11.16
CA ARG A 363 17.36 -17.51 -10.26
C ARG A 363 18.09 -18.23 -9.15
N ALA A 364 17.40 -18.41 -8.02
CA ALA A 364 17.85 -19.29 -6.94
C ALA A 364 16.74 -20.28 -6.58
N ASP A 365 16.96 -21.56 -6.88
CA ASP A 365 15.99 -22.63 -6.65
C ASP A 365 15.87 -23.01 -5.17
N THR A 366 14.69 -23.43 -4.76
CA THR A 366 14.44 -24.01 -3.44
C THR A 366 13.98 -25.47 -3.55
N ASN A 367 14.09 -26.22 -2.46
CA ASN A 367 13.76 -27.66 -2.43
C ASN A 367 12.28 -27.96 -2.11
N GLY A 368 11.40 -26.95 -2.10
CA GLY A 368 9.97 -27.12 -1.82
C GLY A 368 9.15 -25.93 -2.27
N ALA A 369 7.83 -26.00 -2.03
CA ALA A 369 6.94 -24.87 -2.28
C ALA A 369 7.06 -23.85 -1.15
N ILE A 370 7.18 -22.57 -1.52
CA ILE A 370 6.97 -21.43 -0.64
C ILE A 370 5.54 -20.97 -0.86
N GLY A 371 4.75 -20.90 0.21
CA GLY A 371 3.36 -20.43 0.13
C GLY A 371 3.29 -18.96 -0.31
N PHE A 372 2.18 -18.57 -0.97
CA PHE A 372 1.98 -17.19 -1.39
C PHE A 372 1.95 -16.26 -0.17
N GLY A 373 2.93 -15.36 -0.12
CA GLY A 373 2.92 -14.20 0.77
C GLY A 373 2.20 -13.02 0.14
N PHE A 374 2.09 -11.93 0.91
CA PHE A 374 1.54 -10.66 0.42
C PHE A 374 2.67 -9.67 0.14
N HIS A 375 3.40 -9.26 1.17
CA HIS A 375 4.43 -8.22 1.07
C HIS A 375 5.79 -8.66 1.55
N GLY A 376 6.83 -8.00 1.03
CA GLY A 376 8.20 -8.14 1.48
C GLY A 376 8.95 -6.81 1.51
N THR A 377 10.15 -6.83 2.08
CA THR A 377 11.09 -5.72 1.96
C THR A 377 12.50 -6.26 1.82
N HIS A 378 13.34 -5.56 1.06
CA HIS A 378 14.76 -5.84 0.98
C HIS A 378 15.50 -4.97 1.98
N VAL A 379 16.31 -5.59 2.84
CA VAL A 379 17.17 -4.90 3.81
C VAL A 379 18.62 -5.08 3.40
N PRO A 380 19.35 -4.01 3.02
CA PRO A 380 20.77 -4.10 2.71
C PRO A 380 21.62 -4.49 3.93
N ASP A 381 22.58 -5.40 3.74
CA ASP A 381 23.48 -5.90 4.81
C ASP A 381 24.34 -4.79 5.47
N ILE A 382 24.53 -3.66 4.80
CA ILE A 382 25.37 -2.53 5.28
C ILE A 382 24.55 -1.53 6.13
N GLY A 383 23.56 -2.00 6.89
CA GLY A 383 22.79 -1.15 7.82
C GLY A 383 21.76 -0.21 7.18
N GLY A 384 21.27 -0.54 5.98
CA GLY A 384 20.18 0.19 5.33
C GLY A 384 18.82 -0.14 5.97
N LYS A 385 17.88 0.81 5.97
CA LYS A 385 16.48 0.51 6.27
C LYS A 385 15.80 0.03 4.98
N GLY A 386 15.09 -1.10 5.04
CA GLY A 386 14.12 -1.42 3.99
C GLY A 386 13.04 -0.35 3.98
N LEU A 387 12.68 0.15 2.80
CA LEU A 387 11.50 0.98 2.64
C LEU A 387 10.32 0.03 2.38
N ASP A 388 9.26 0.23 3.15
CA ASP A 388 7.99 -0.46 2.96
C ASP A 388 7.14 0.31 1.96
N PHE A 389 6.45 -0.41 1.09
CA PHE A 389 5.56 0.15 0.07
C PHE A 389 4.11 0.14 0.54
#